data_AF-A0A0M4T5V5-F1
#
_entry.id   AF-A0A0M4T5V5-F1
#
_cell.length_a   1.000
_cell.length_b   1.000
_cell.length_c   1.000
_cell.angle_alpha   90.00
_cell.angle_beta   90.00
_cell.angle_gamma   90.00
#
_symmetry.space_group_name_H-M   'P 1'
#
loop_
_entity.id
_entity.type
_entity.pdbx_description
1 polymer ?
#
loop_
_entity_poly.entity_id
_entity_poly.type
_entity_poly.pdbx_seq_one_letter_code
_entity_poly.pdbx_strand_id
1 'polypeptide(L)'
;MHKIEDAVIAELVKAASKIADLAQEPEIEIESIEVRELRQQLSGLSLLGSNPAIEKAKKDIENQIEGLKIQQKTHNSKSEGNRDLLLWAFSDASCWRDTENEQKIVVYKSLVERIVIRDGVVESITLKV
;
A
#
# COMPACT_ATOMS: atom_id res chain seq x y z
N MET A 1 7.59 31.62 5.42
CA MET A 1 6.39 30.91 4.88
C MET A 1 6.70 29.42 4.73
N HIS A 2 7.29 28.75 5.76
CA HIS A 2 7.80 27.37 5.66
C HIS A 2 7.19 26.36 6.65
N LYS A 3 6.29 26.80 7.55
CA LYS A 3 5.74 25.96 8.63
C LYS A 3 4.99 24.70 8.15
N ILE A 4 4.40 24.76 6.95
CA ILE A 4 3.67 23.63 6.37
C ILE A 4 4.66 22.60 5.81
N GLU A 5 5.71 23.05 5.13
CA GLU A 5 6.73 22.16 4.56
C GLU A 5 7.46 21.40 5.68
N ASP A 6 7.86 22.10 6.74
CA ASP A 6 8.51 21.49 7.90
C ASP A 6 7.62 20.44 8.59
N ALA A 7 6.32 20.72 8.71
CA ALA A 7 5.36 19.78 9.30
C ALA A 7 5.18 18.53 8.43
N VAL A 8 5.18 18.69 7.10
CA VAL A 8 5.05 17.57 6.17
C VAL A 8 6.30 16.70 6.18
N ILE A 9 7.49 17.32 6.19
CA ILE A 9 8.75 16.59 6.31
C ILE A 9 8.80 15.80 7.62
N ALA A 10 8.42 16.41 8.74
CA ALA A 10 8.43 15.74 10.03
C ALA A 10 7.54 14.49 10.07
N GLU A 11 6.33 14.55 9.50
CA GLU A 11 5.44 13.40 9.46
C GLU A 11 5.93 12.31 8.49
N LEU A 12 6.54 12.70 7.36
CA LEU A 12 7.15 11.77 6.42
C LEU A 12 8.37 11.04 7.01
N VAL A 13 9.24 11.74 7.76
CA VAL A 13 10.35 11.12 8.50
C VAL A 13 9.85 10.12 9.53
N LYS A 14 8.80 10.49 10.28
CA LYS A 14 8.17 9.62 11.26
C LYS A 14 7.55 8.38 10.63
N ALA A 15 6.93 8.52 9.45
CA ALA A 15 6.39 7.39 8.71
C ALA A 15 7.50 6.47 8.17
N ALA A 16 8.59 7.04 7.63
CA ALA A 16 9.74 6.26 7.17
C ALA A 16 10.39 5.46 8.31
N SER A 17 10.54 6.05 9.49
CA SER A 17 11.04 5.33 10.68
C SER A 17 10.14 4.16 11.07
N LYS A 18 8.82 4.34 11.09
CA LYS A 18 7.87 3.25 11.39
C LYS A 18 7.93 2.12 10.37
N ILE A 19 8.10 2.46 9.09
CA ILE A 19 8.21 1.46 8.02
C ILE A 19 9.55 0.71 8.14
N ALA A 20 10.64 1.39 8.51
CA ALA A 20 11.93 0.75 8.77
C ALA A 20 11.84 -0.23 9.96
N ASP A 21 11.06 0.11 10.98
CA ASP A 21 10.80 -0.78 12.11
C ASP A 21 9.94 -2.00 11.69
N LEU A 22 8.88 -1.78 10.91
CA LEU A 22 8.03 -2.85 10.37
C LEU A 22 8.77 -3.75 9.35
N ALA A 23 9.76 -3.21 8.63
CA ALA A 23 10.60 -3.96 7.71
C ALA A 23 11.45 -5.06 8.38
N GLN A 24 11.65 -4.97 9.70
CA GLN A 24 12.36 -6.00 10.46
C GLN A 24 11.42 -7.14 10.91
N GLU A 25 10.10 -6.98 10.80
CA GLU A 25 9.17 -8.08 11.05
C GLU A 25 9.05 -8.98 9.81
N PRO A 26 9.12 -10.32 9.97
CA PRO A 26 8.94 -11.24 8.86
C PRO A 26 7.54 -11.06 8.28
N GLU A 27 7.48 -10.78 6.98
CA GLU A 27 6.24 -10.60 6.23
C GLU A 27 5.43 -11.90 6.27
N ILE A 28 4.46 -11.96 7.18
CA ILE A 28 3.49 -13.04 7.20
C ILE A 28 2.53 -12.74 6.05
N GLU A 29 2.61 -13.49 4.95
CA GLU A 29 1.60 -13.49 3.89
C GLU A 29 0.25 -13.90 4.49
N ILE A 30 -0.52 -12.93 5.00
CA ILE A 30 -1.88 -13.15 5.46
C ILE A 30 -2.75 -13.22 4.20
N GLU A 31 -3.03 -14.44 3.73
CA GLU A 31 -4.05 -14.69 2.71
C GLU A 31 -5.38 -14.05 3.16
N SER A 32 -6.01 -13.25 2.29
CA SER A 32 -7.26 -12.58 2.66
C SER A 32 -8.35 -13.62 2.94
N ILE A 33 -9.21 -13.32 3.93
CA ILE A 33 -10.32 -14.19 4.34
C ILE A 33 -11.17 -14.60 3.13
N GLU A 34 -11.38 -13.67 2.21
CA GLU A 34 -12.15 -13.84 0.96
C GLU A 34 -11.54 -14.90 0.02
N VAL A 35 -10.20 -14.92 -0.15
CA VAL A 35 -9.52 -15.95 -0.95
C VAL A 35 -9.63 -17.33 -0.28
N ARG A 36 -9.55 -17.37 1.06
CA ARG A 36 -9.71 -18.61 1.82
C ARG A 36 -11.12 -19.19 1.66
N GLU A 37 -12.15 -18.34 1.72
CA GLU A 37 -13.55 -18.74 1.51
C GLU A 37 -13.78 -19.28 0.09
N LEU A 38 -13.26 -18.59 -0.93
CA LEU A 38 -13.36 -19.03 -2.33
C LEU A 38 -12.66 -20.40 -2.56
N ARG A 39 -11.49 -20.62 -1.94
CA ARG A 39 -10.82 -21.94 -1.97
C ARG A 39 -11.68 -23.03 -1.31
N GLN A 40 -12.37 -22.70 -0.22
CA GLN A 40 -13.25 -23.63 0.48
C GLN A 40 -14.47 -24.01 -0.39
N GLN A 41 -15.06 -23.04 -1.10
CA GLN A 41 -16.13 -23.27 -2.06
C GLN A 41 -15.69 -24.16 -3.23
N LEU A 42 -14.48 -23.92 -3.75
CA LEU A 42 -13.89 -24.71 -4.84
C LEU A 42 -13.65 -26.16 -4.40
N SER A 43 -13.19 -26.37 -3.18
CA SER A 43 -13.06 -27.69 -2.56
C SER A 43 -14.43 -28.40 -2.45
N GLY A 44 -15.47 -27.69 -2.00
CA GLY A 44 -16.83 -28.21 -1.94
C GLY A 44 -17.40 -28.61 -3.31
N LEU A 45 -17.20 -27.77 -4.34
CA LEU A 45 -17.63 -28.06 -5.70
C LEU A 45 -16.88 -29.22 -6.34
N SER A 46 -15.64 -29.46 -5.93
CA SER A 46 -14.84 -30.60 -6.42
C SER A 46 -15.37 -31.95 -5.94
N LEU A 47 -16.11 -31.98 -4.83
CA LEU A 47 -16.72 -33.20 -4.29
C LEU A 47 -18.04 -33.58 -4.97
N LEU A 48 -18.65 -32.66 -5.74
CA LEU A 48 -19.97 -32.86 -6.37
C LEU A 48 -19.89 -33.56 -7.74
N GLY A 49 -18.70 -33.97 -8.18
CA GLY A 49 -18.47 -34.61 -9.48
C GLY A 49 -18.28 -33.62 -10.64
N SER A 50 -18.21 -34.12 -11.87
CA SER A 50 -18.03 -33.28 -13.07
C SER A 50 -19.33 -33.22 -13.88
N ASN A 51 -19.97 -32.05 -13.86
CA ASN A 51 -20.99 -31.67 -14.81
C ASN A 51 -20.68 -30.27 -15.37
N PRO A 52 -21.23 -29.89 -16.54
CA PRO A 52 -20.90 -28.61 -17.19
C PRO A 52 -21.19 -27.37 -16.33
N ALA A 53 -22.20 -27.43 -15.46
CA ALA A 53 -22.53 -26.32 -14.55
C ALA A 53 -21.52 -26.19 -13.41
N ILE A 54 -21.06 -27.32 -12.85
CA ILE A 54 -20.05 -27.38 -11.79
C ILE A 54 -18.68 -26.93 -12.34
N GLU A 55 -18.29 -27.39 -13.53
CA GLU A 55 -17.03 -26.97 -14.15
C GLU A 55 -17.03 -25.46 -14.47
N LYS A 56 -18.17 -24.90 -14.89
CA LYS A 56 -18.32 -23.46 -15.06
C LYS A 56 -18.17 -22.72 -13.72
N ALA A 57 -18.82 -23.20 -12.66
CA ALA A 57 -18.74 -22.59 -11.34
C ALA A 57 -17.32 -22.63 -10.75
N LYS A 58 -16.59 -23.74 -10.92
CA LYS A 58 -15.17 -23.85 -10.52
C LYS A 58 -14.33 -22.80 -11.24
N LYS A 59 -14.47 -22.71 -12.57
CA LYS A 59 -13.73 -21.75 -13.38
C LYS A 59 -14.01 -20.29 -13.01
N ASP A 60 -15.27 -19.98 -12.71
CA ASP A 60 -15.67 -18.63 -12.28
C ASP A 60 -15.02 -18.27 -10.92
N ILE A 61 -14.95 -19.22 -9.98
CA ILE A 61 -14.28 -19.03 -8.68
C ILE A 61 -12.76 -18.91 -8.84
N GLU A 62 -12.15 -19.71 -9.73
CA GLU A 62 -10.72 -19.61 -10.05
C GLU A 62 -10.36 -18.23 -10.59
N ASN A 63 -11.17 -17.71 -11.51
CA ASN A 63 -10.99 -16.36 -12.07
C ASN A 63 -11.13 -15.27 -10.99
N GLN A 64 -12.04 -15.45 -10.02
CA GLN A 64 -12.18 -14.51 -8.89
C GLN A 64 -10.95 -14.54 -7.98
N ILE A 65 -10.42 -15.73 -7.66
CA ILE A 65 -9.18 -15.87 -6.88
C ILE A 65 -8.01 -15.22 -7.61
N GLU A 66 -7.89 -15.43 -8.92
CA GLU A 66 -6.83 -14.83 -9.73
C GLU A 66 -6.95 -13.30 -9.77
N GLY A 67 -8.16 -12.76 -9.94
CA GLY A 67 -8.42 -11.34 -9.89
C GLY A 67 -8.02 -10.70 -8.55
N LEU A 68 -8.38 -11.34 -7.43
CA LEU A 68 -7.99 -10.87 -6.09
C LEU A 68 -6.48 -10.92 -5.88
N LYS A 69 -5.80 -11.95 -6.37
CA LYS A 69 -4.32 -12.05 -6.32
C LYS A 69 -3.64 -10.96 -7.14
N ILE A 70 -4.16 -10.65 -8.33
CA ILE A 70 -3.61 -9.57 -9.17
C ILE A 70 -3.82 -8.21 -8.51
N GLN A 71 -4.98 -7.98 -7.88
CA GLN A 71 -5.24 -6.75 -7.13
C GLN A 71 -4.30 -6.62 -5.92
N GLN A 72 -4.11 -7.69 -5.15
CA GLN A 72 -3.15 -7.71 -4.04
C GLN A 72 -1.72 -7.45 -4.49
N LYS A 73 -1.26 -8.10 -5.56
CA LYS A 73 0.08 -7.85 -6.14
C LYS A 73 0.23 -6.40 -6.59
N THR A 74 -0.77 -5.85 -7.27
CA THR A 74 -0.73 -4.46 -7.76
C THR A 74 -0.72 -3.45 -6.60
N HIS A 75 -1.43 -3.75 -5.51
CA HIS A 75 -1.40 -2.96 -4.29
C HIS A 75 -0.04 -3.05 -3.60
N ASN A 76 0.52 -4.26 -3.46
CA ASN A 76 1.84 -4.47 -2.88
C ASN A 76 2.94 -3.78 -3.70
N SER A 77 2.94 -3.87 -5.03
CA SER A 77 3.97 -3.20 -5.86
C SER A 77 3.96 -1.67 -5.73
N LYS A 78 2.77 -1.06 -5.56
CA LYS A 78 2.68 0.38 -5.28
C LYS A 78 3.13 0.72 -3.86
N SER A 79 2.80 -0.13 -2.90
CA SER A 79 3.23 -0.01 -1.50
C SER A 79 4.75 -0.14 -1.37
N GLU A 80 5.36 -1.11 -2.06
CA GLU A 80 6.82 -1.32 -2.17
C GLU A 80 7.50 -0.10 -2.80
N GLY A 81 6.99 0.40 -3.93
CA GLY A 81 7.54 1.60 -4.58
C GLY A 81 7.44 2.86 -3.71
N ASN A 82 6.34 3.04 -2.99
CA ASN A 82 6.19 4.15 -2.04
C ASN A 82 7.08 3.99 -0.81
N ARG A 83 7.27 2.77 -0.33
CA ARG A 83 8.18 2.43 0.77
C ARG A 83 9.64 2.73 0.40
N ASP A 84 10.09 2.33 -0.79
CA ASP A 84 11.44 2.64 -1.26
C ASP A 84 11.64 4.15 -1.44
N LEU A 85 10.62 4.86 -1.93
CA LEU A 85 10.65 6.31 -2.04
C LEU A 85 10.72 7.00 -0.66
N LEU A 86 10.00 6.49 0.35
CA LEU A 86 10.07 6.98 1.72
C LEU A 86 11.43 6.75 2.35
N LEU A 87 11.97 5.53 2.21
CA LEU A 87 13.29 5.19 2.73
C LEU A 87 14.38 6.05 2.04
N TRP A 88 14.28 6.25 0.73
CA TRP A 88 15.20 7.12 0.00
C TRP A 88 15.08 8.58 0.43
N ALA A 89 13.88 9.16 0.36
CA ALA A 89 13.65 10.58 0.61
C ALA A 89 13.84 11.01 2.07
N PHE A 90 13.70 10.08 3.02
CA PHE A 90 13.71 10.37 4.46
C PHE A 90 14.75 9.58 5.26
N SER A 91 15.71 8.95 4.58
CA SER A 91 16.92 8.41 5.23
C SER A 91 17.78 9.50 5.87
N ASP A 92 17.76 10.72 5.32
CA ASP A 92 18.40 11.90 5.91
C ASP A 92 17.56 13.15 5.60
N ALA A 93 17.04 13.82 6.63
CA ALA A 93 16.26 15.05 6.52
C ALA A 93 17.05 16.20 5.84
N SER A 94 18.39 16.09 5.80
CA SER A 94 19.28 17.02 5.12
C SER A 94 19.18 16.88 3.60
N CYS A 95 19.07 15.64 3.09
CA CYS A 95 18.89 15.38 1.66
C CYS A 95 17.63 16.04 1.10
N TRP A 96 16.56 16.11 1.90
CA TRP A 96 15.33 16.78 1.51
C TRP A 96 15.48 18.30 1.32
N ARG A 97 16.37 18.96 2.06
CA ARG A 97 16.59 20.41 1.91
C ARG A 97 17.31 20.73 0.61
N ASP A 98 18.25 19.88 0.22
CA ASP A 98 19.08 20.05 -0.98
C ASP A 98 18.41 19.49 -2.26
N THR A 99 17.28 18.79 -2.12
CA THR A 99 16.49 18.26 -3.23
C THR A 99 15.81 19.39 -4.01
N GLU A 100 15.82 19.32 -5.34
CA GLU A 100 15.13 20.29 -6.20
C GLU A 100 13.61 20.26 -5.99
N ASN A 101 12.96 21.42 -6.08
CA ASN A 101 11.51 21.55 -5.87
C ASN A 101 10.68 20.62 -6.78
N GLU A 102 11.13 20.37 -8.01
CA GLU A 102 10.44 19.45 -8.93
C GLU A 102 10.43 18.02 -8.38
N GLN A 103 11.55 17.56 -7.83
CA GLN A 103 11.66 16.24 -7.21
C GLN A 103 10.82 16.16 -5.93
N LYS A 104 10.79 17.23 -5.12
CA LYS A 104 9.91 17.30 -3.93
C LYS A 104 8.44 17.19 -4.30
N ILE A 105 7.99 17.84 -5.38
CA ILE A 105 6.61 17.75 -5.86
C ILE A 105 6.25 16.31 -6.26
N VAL A 106 7.15 15.61 -6.95
CA VAL A 106 6.94 14.20 -7.32
C VAL A 106 6.78 13.35 -6.06
N VAL A 107 7.68 13.49 -5.10
CA VAL A 107 7.63 12.73 -3.85
C VAL A 107 6.35 13.04 -3.06
N TYR A 108 5.97 14.31 -2.92
CA TYR A 108 4.72 14.68 -2.26
C TYR A 108 3.49 14.08 -2.95
N LYS A 109 3.42 14.11 -4.29
CA LYS A 109 2.30 13.51 -5.01
C LYS A 109 2.24 11.99 -4.87
N SER A 110 3.38 11.33 -4.76
CA SER A 110 3.47 9.88 -4.61
C SER A 110 3.15 9.41 -3.19
N LEU A 111 3.53 10.19 -2.17
CA LEU A 111 3.46 9.75 -0.77
C LEU A 111 2.34 10.40 0.04
N VAL A 112 1.89 11.60 -0.31
CA VAL A 112 0.87 12.33 0.44
C VAL A 112 -0.48 12.16 -0.24
N GLU A 113 -1.46 11.66 0.52
CA GLU A 113 -2.85 11.53 0.07
C GLU A 113 -3.64 12.80 0.31
N ARG A 114 -3.59 13.32 1.53
CA ARG A 114 -4.19 14.62 1.87
C ARG A 114 -3.45 15.31 3.00
N ILE A 115 -3.57 16.62 3.04
CA ILE A 115 -3.16 17.47 4.15
C ILE A 115 -4.40 18.24 4.61
N VAL A 116 -4.71 18.19 5.90
CA VAL A 116 -5.78 18.97 6.53
C VAL A 116 -5.13 20.19 7.19
N ILE A 117 -5.53 21.38 6.75
CA ILE A 117 -5.04 22.65 7.29
C ILE A 117 -6.23 23.38 7.92
N ARG A 118 -6.08 23.76 9.20
CA ARG A 118 -7.06 24.56 9.93
C ARG A 118 -6.37 25.79 10.52
N ASP A 119 -6.93 26.96 10.28
CA ASP A 119 -6.40 28.25 10.77
C ASP A 119 -4.91 28.50 10.44
N GLY A 120 -4.47 28.03 9.27
CA GLY A 120 -3.09 28.17 8.81
C GLY A 120 -2.09 27.19 9.47
N VAL A 121 -2.59 26.22 10.23
CA VAL A 121 -1.81 25.18 10.89
C VAL A 121 -2.16 23.82 10.28
N VAL A 122 -1.16 22.97 10.09
CA VAL A 122 -1.37 21.59 9.66
C VAL A 122 -1.97 20.80 10.84
N GLU A 123 -3.22 20.35 10.67
CA GLU A 123 -3.96 19.58 11.68
C GLU A 123 -3.69 18.08 11.53
N SER A 124 -3.63 17.59 10.28
CA SER A 124 -3.27 16.20 10.00
C SER A 124 -2.73 16.02 8.58
N ILE A 125 -1.92 14.97 8.41
CA ILE A 125 -1.38 14.54 7.12
C ILE A 125 -1.69 13.05 6.97
N THR A 126 -2.29 12.68 5.85
CA THR A 126 -2.53 11.28 5.47
C THR A 126 -1.58 10.90 4.35
N LEU A 127 -0.85 9.81 4.55
CA LEU A 127 0.08 9.27 3.58
C LEU A 127 -0.54 8.09 2.83
N LYS A 128 -0.06 7.83 1.61
CA LYS A 128 -0.49 6.74 0.72
C LYS A 128 0.24 5.41 1.01
N VAL A 129 0.71 5.22 2.24
CA VAL A 129 1.52 4.07 2.68
C VAL A 129 0.86 3.29 3.78
#